data_AF-A0A4S4CCQ7-F1
#
_entry.id   AF-A0A4S4CCQ7-F1
#
_cell.length_a   1.000
_cell.length_b   1.000
_cell.length_c   1.000
_cell.angle_alpha   90.00
_cell.angle_beta   90.00
_cell.angle_gamma   90.00
#
_symmetry.space_group_name_H-M   'P 1'
#
loop_
_entity.id
_entity.type
_entity.pdbx_description
1 polymer ?
#
loop_
_entity_poly.entity_id
_entity_poly.type
_entity_poly.pdbx_seq_one_letter_code
_entity_poly.pdbx_strand_id
1 'polypeptide(L)'
;MTLLDPPDHDNGYLFVQAVEFPQVLALPQRQSVPGGDVLTFRFSNGYGAVVTRALGVALESAFEFGVLDCTLAEPRLTVQPGVCASVVQGASYEQVAALLPLAETLPLHPAWQHSLMSLEDEEF
;
A
#
# COMPACT_ATOMS: atom_id res chain seq x y z
N MET A 1 -15.26 34.47 -41.23
CA MET A 1 -14.48 34.07 -40.04
C MET A 1 -14.95 32.68 -39.66
N THR A 2 -14.11 31.67 -39.85
CA THR A 2 -14.46 30.28 -39.57
C THR A 2 -14.16 30.05 -38.09
N LEU A 3 -15.19 29.86 -37.27
CA LEU A 3 -15.04 29.43 -35.89
C LEU A 3 -14.49 27.99 -35.92
N LEU A 4 -13.26 27.81 -35.46
CA LEU A 4 -12.69 26.51 -35.15
C LEU A 4 -13.33 26.03 -33.85
N ASP A 5 -14.12 24.95 -33.96
CA ASP A 5 -14.57 24.16 -32.82
C ASP A 5 -13.32 23.59 -32.11
N PRO A 6 -13.17 23.75 -30.79
CA PRO A 6 -12.06 23.11 -30.08
C PRO A 6 -12.30 21.59 -30.07
N PRO A 7 -11.26 20.76 -30.23
CA PRO A 7 -11.41 19.31 -30.17
C PRO A 7 -11.98 18.94 -28.80
N ASP A 8 -13.11 18.24 -28.85
CA ASP A 8 -13.73 17.50 -27.76
C ASP A 8 -12.61 16.83 -26.97
N HIS A 9 -12.30 17.39 -25.79
CA HIS A 9 -11.48 16.70 -24.82
C HIS A 9 -12.36 15.54 -24.36
N ASP A 10 -12.23 14.40 -25.06
CA ASP A 10 -12.53 13.09 -24.54
C ASP A 10 -11.62 12.91 -23.32
N ASN A 11 -12.02 13.52 -22.21
CA ASN A 11 -11.64 13.08 -20.89
C ASN A 11 -12.35 11.74 -20.76
N GLY A 12 -11.76 10.71 -21.39
CA GLY A 12 -11.88 9.34 -20.98
C GLY A 12 -11.40 9.28 -19.55
N TYR A 13 -12.27 9.70 -18.63
CA TYR A 13 -12.27 9.27 -17.26
C TYR A 13 -12.46 7.76 -17.34
N LEU A 14 -11.36 7.05 -17.59
CA LEU A 14 -11.21 5.66 -17.25
C LEU A 14 -11.48 5.64 -15.75
N PHE A 15 -12.76 5.44 -15.41
CA PHE A 15 -13.21 5.05 -14.09
C PHE A 15 -12.58 3.69 -13.84
N VAL A 16 -11.29 3.70 -13.54
CA VAL A 16 -10.58 2.56 -13.01
C VAL A 16 -11.25 2.31 -11.69
N GLN A 17 -12.08 1.27 -11.64
CA GLN A 17 -12.72 0.84 -10.42
C GLN A 17 -11.62 0.73 -9.36
N ALA A 18 -11.74 1.56 -8.34
CA ALA A 18 -10.85 1.65 -7.21
C ALA A 18 -10.70 0.24 -6.62
N VAL A 19 -9.47 -0.28 -6.55
CA VAL A 19 -9.24 -1.52 -5.80
C VAL A 19 -9.30 -1.18 -4.32
N GLU A 20 -10.17 -1.90 -3.60
CA GLU A 20 -10.40 -1.73 -2.17
C GLU A 20 -10.09 -3.04 -1.46
N PHE A 21 -9.61 -2.95 -0.21
CA PHE A 21 -9.29 -4.09 0.64
C PHE A 21 -10.05 -3.93 1.97
N PRO A 22 -11.36 -4.26 1.99
CA PRO A 22 -12.25 -3.96 3.13
C PRO A 22 -11.90 -4.71 4.42
N GLN A 23 -11.09 -5.76 4.34
CA GLN A 23 -10.61 -6.55 5.48
C GLN A 23 -9.46 -5.89 6.25
N VAL A 24 -8.97 -4.73 5.80
CA VAL A 24 -7.92 -3.95 6.43
C VAL A 24 -8.53 -2.72 7.06
N LEU A 25 -8.19 -2.41 8.30
CA LEU A 25 -8.76 -1.25 9.00
C LEU A 25 -8.09 0.05 8.55
N ALA A 26 -6.79 0.00 8.25
CA ALA A 26 -6.05 1.14 7.74
C ALA A 26 -6.52 1.58 6.34
N LEU A 27 -6.86 2.86 6.22
CA LEU A 27 -7.15 3.47 4.91
C LEU A 27 -5.85 3.72 4.14
N PRO A 28 -5.73 3.24 2.89
CA PRO A 28 -4.53 3.46 2.10
C PRO A 28 -4.44 4.90 1.58
N GLN A 29 -3.23 5.44 1.55
CA GLN A 29 -2.90 6.54 0.67
C GLN A 29 -2.80 6.01 -0.77
N ARG A 30 -3.63 6.52 -1.67
CA ARG A 30 -3.60 6.16 -3.09
C ARG A 30 -2.80 7.17 -3.90
N GLN A 31 -1.97 6.66 -4.80
CA GLN A 31 -1.27 7.44 -5.81
C GLN A 31 -1.42 6.75 -7.17
N SER A 32 -2.05 7.43 -8.12
CA SER A 32 -2.10 6.96 -9.50
C SER A 32 -0.79 7.25 -10.22
N VAL A 33 -0.27 6.27 -10.94
CA VAL A 33 0.99 6.34 -11.69
C VAL A 33 0.77 5.89 -13.14
N PRO A 34 1.64 6.26 -14.09
CA PRO A 34 1.53 5.76 -15.45
C PRO A 34 1.50 4.22 -15.47
N GLY A 35 0.40 3.65 -15.94
CA GLY A 35 0.21 2.19 -16.03
C GLY A 35 -0.29 1.51 -14.76
N GLY A 36 -0.68 2.23 -13.70
CA GLY A 36 -1.06 1.59 -12.44
C GLY A 36 -1.60 2.50 -11.34
N ASP A 37 -1.90 1.86 -10.21
CA ASP A 37 -2.14 2.54 -8.94
C ASP A 37 -1.20 1.97 -7.88
N VAL A 38 -0.71 2.84 -7.00
CA VAL A 38 0.04 2.48 -5.80
C VAL A 38 -0.84 2.80 -4.58
N LEU A 39 -0.99 1.82 -3.69
CA LEU A 39 -1.70 1.94 -2.43
C LEU A 39 -0.70 1.72 -1.30
N THR A 40 -0.55 2.72 -0.45
CA THR A 40 0.33 2.67 0.72
C THR A 40 -0.50 2.65 1.98
N PHE A 41 -0.45 1.53 2.70
CA PHE A 41 -1.09 1.33 3.99
C PHE A 41 -0.07 1.62 5.09
N ARG A 42 -0.50 2.36 6.13
CA ARG A 42 0.29 2.58 7.34
C ARG A 42 -0.51 2.05 8.53
N PHE A 43 0.09 1.13 9.28
CA PHE A 43 -0.56 0.48 10.41
C PHE A 43 -0.09 1.09 11.72
N SER A 44 -0.91 0.94 12.77
CA SER A 44 -0.61 1.43 14.12
C SER A 44 0.47 0.64 14.85
N ASN A 45 0.98 -0.44 14.25
CA ASN A 45 2.07 -1.24 14.79
C ASN A 45 3.45 -0.77 14.31
N GLY A 46 3.55 0.32 13.53
CA GLY A 46 4.81 0.85 13.00
C GLY A 46 5.26 0.21 11.69
N TYR A 47 4.55 -0.81 11.22
CA TYR A 47 4.68 -1.35 9.87
C TYR A 47 3.67 -0.70 8.92
N GLY A 48 3.85 -0.98 7.64
CA GLY A 48 2.91 -0.66 6.59
C GLY A 48 2.95 -1.71 5.49
N ALA A 49 2.20 -1.47 4.43
CA ALA A 49 2.27 -2.27 3.22
C ALA A 49 2.16 -1.37 1.99
N VAL A 50 2.83 -1.77 0.92
CA VAL A 50 2.64 -1.18 -0.40
C VAL A 50 2.02 -2.23 -1.31
N VAL A 51 0.98 -1.81 -2.03
CA VAL A 51 0.32 -2.61 -3.06
C VAL A 51 0.35 -1.82 -4.35
N THR A 52 0.98 -2.37 -5.39
CA THR A 52 0.90 -1.82 -6.73
C THR A 52 -0.09 -2.65 -7.54
N ARG A 53 -0.95 -1.99 -8.31
CA ARG A 53 -1.83 -2.63 -9.30
C ARG A 53 -1.44 -2.16 -10.68
N ALA A 54 -1.03 -3.07 -11.55
CA ALA A 54 -0.83 -2.81 -12.98
C ALA A 54 -2.18 -2.72 -13.73
N LEU A 55 -2.33 -1.70 -14.57
CA LEU A 55 -3.47 -1.54 -15.48
C LEU A 55 -3.26 -2.38 -16.74
N GLY A 56 -4.34 -2.95 -17.27
CA GLY A 56 -4.29 -3.79 -18.47
C GLY A 56 -3.79 -5.22 -18.24
N VAL A 57 -3.47 -5.58 -16.99
CA VAL A 57 -3.12 -6.95 -16.58
C VAL A 57 -4.33 -7.62 -15.91
N ALA A 58 -4.47 -8.94 -16.09
CA ALA A 58 -5.54 -9.71 -15.45
C ALA A 58 -5.41 -9.67 -13.91
N LEU A 59 -6.52 -9.57 -13.19
CA LEU A 59 -6.56 -9.44 -11.72
C LEU A 59 -5.86 -10.59 -10.97
N GLU A 60 -5.72 -11.74 -11.61
CA GLU A 60 -5.05 -12.92 -11.08
C GLU A 60 -3.53 -12.73 -10.93
N SER A 61 -2.95 -11.74 -11.61
CA SER A 61 -1.51 -11.44 -11.58
C SER A 61 -1.18 -9.95 -11.70
N ALA A 62 -2.16 -9.07 -11.48
CA ALA A 62 -2.00 -7.63 -11.67
C ALA A 62 -1.29 -6.93 -10.50
N PHE A 63 -1.00 -7.63 -9.40
CA PHE A 63 -0.56 -6.97 -8.18
C PHE A 63 0.90 -7.24 -7.81
N GLU A 64 1.51 -6.26 -7.15
CA GLU A 64 2.73 -6.43 -6.38
C GLU A 64 2.48 -6.03 -4.93
N PHE A 65 3.09 -6.75 -3.99
CA PHE A 65 2.94 -6.51 -2.56
C PHE A 65 4.29 -6.48 -1.86
N GLY A 66 4.47 -5.53 -0.95
CA GLY A 66 5.62 -5.48 -0.05
C GLY A 66 5.26 -4.92 1.33
N VAL A 67 5.98 -5.34 2.35
CA VAL A 67 5.85 -4.78 3.71
C VAL A 67 6.78 -3.58 3.85
N LEU A 68 6.31 -2.55 4.55
CA LEU A 68 7.05 -1.32 4.82
C LEU A 68 7.41 -1.20 6.30
N ASP A 69 8.61 -0.69 6.59
CA ASP A 69 8.94 -0.06 7.87
C ASP A 69 8.47 1.40 7.80
N CYS A 70 7.51 1.75 8.63
CA CYS A 70 6.90 3.09 8.71
C CYS A 70 7.36 3.86 9.95
N THR A 71 8.38 3.38 10.67
CA THR A 71 8.99 4.09 11.80
C THR A 71 9.94 5.21 11.35
N LEU A 72 10.37 5.15 10.08
CA LEU A 72 11.17 6.17 9.41
C LEU A 72 10.28 7.27 8.81
N ALA A 73 10.86 8.47 8.62
CA ALA A 73 10.16 9.59 7.98
C ALA A 73 9.65 9.24 6.57
N GLU A 74 10.46 8.48 5.82
CA GLU A 74 10.11 7.89 4.53
C GLU A 74 9.97 6.38 4.70
N PRO A 75 8.78 5.79 4.45
CA PRO A 75 8.59 4.35 4.54
C PRO A 75 9.54 3.59 3.61
N ARG A 76 10.13 2.49 4.10
CA ARG A 76 11.06 1.66 3.32
C ARG A 76 10.59 0.22 3.28
N LEU A 77 10.86 -0.46 2.17
CA LEU A 77 10.62 -1.90 2.07
C LEU A 77 11.41 -2.63 3.15
N THR A 78 10.72 -3.54 3.84
CA THR A 78 11.28 -4.39 4.87
C THR A 78 10.84 -5.83 4.65
N VAL A 79 11.60 -6.76 5.21
CA VAL A 79 11.30 -8.18 5.15
C VAL A 79 10.65 -8.59 6.46
N GLN A 80 9.45 -9.17 6.37
CA GLN A 80 8.73 -9.73 7.51
C GLN A 80 8.39 -11.17 7.19
N PRO A 81 9.22 -12.16 7.60
CA PRO A 81 9.03 -13.57 7.20
C PRO A 81 7.66 -14.16 7.57
N GLY A 82 6.97 -13.61 8.58
CA GLY A 82 5.59 -13.97 8.93
C GLY A 82 4.51 -13.46 7.95
N VAL A 83 4.89 -12.59 7.00
CA VAL A 83 4.03 -12.04 5.95
C VAL A 83 4.62 -12.36 4.57
N CYS A 84 5.80 -11.83 4.26
CA CYS A 84 6.55 -12.13 3.05
C CYS A 84 8.07 -11.98 3.26
N ALA A 85 8.83 -12.90 2.65
CA ALA A 85 10.30 -12.88 2.69
C ALA A 85 10.92 -11.87 1.70
N SER A 86 10.14 -11.38 0.74
CA SER A 86 10.51 -10.41 -0.29
C SER A 86 9.26 -9.72 -0.83
N VAL A 87 9.44 -8.78 -1.77
CA VAL A 87 8.33 -8.30 -2.60
C VAL A 87 7.71 -9.50 -3.34
N VAL A 88 6.39 -9.59 -3.31
CA VAL A 88 5.60 -10.58 -4.04
C VAL A 88 5.14 -9.93 -5.32
N GLN A 89 5.57 -10.45 -6.47
CA GLN A 89 5.18 -9.95 -7.79
C GLN A 89 4.17 -10.88 -8.45
N GLY A 90 3.33 -10.33 -9.32
CA GLY A 90 2.34 -11.10 -10.06
C GLY A 90 1.29 -11.74 -9.15
N ALA A 91 0.98 -11.10 -8.02
CA ALA A 91 0.01 -11.59 -7.06
C ALA A 91 -1.42 -11.38 -7.58
N SER A 92 -2.32 -12.26 -7.15
CA SER A 92 -3.76 -12.06 -7.30
C SER A 92 -4.30 -11.09 -6.24
N TYR A 93 -5.48 -10.53 -6.50
CA TYR A 93 -6.20 -9.75 -5.49
C TYR A 93 -6.37 -10.53 -4.18
N GLU A 94 -6.75 -11.81 -4.25
CA GLU A 94 -7.00 -12.65 -3.08
C GLU A 94 -5.73 -12.90 -2.26
N GLN A 95 -4.58 -13.04 -2.92
CA GLN A 95 -3.29 -13.18 -2.25
C GLN A 95 -2.93 -11.91 -1.49
N VAL A 96 -3.01 -10.74 -2.15
CA VAL A 96 -2.79 -9.45 -1.48
C VAL A 96 -3.77 -9.23 -0.34
N ALA A 97 -5.03 -9.62 -0.56
CA ALA A 97 -6.10 -9.51 0.40
C ALA A 97 -5.86 -10.34 1.67
N ALA A 98 -5.18 -11.47 1.56
CA ALA A 98 -4.76 -12.30 2.69
C ALA A 98 -3.49 -11.78 3.37
N LEU A 99 -2.56 -11.18 2.63
CA LEU A 99 -1.28 -10.68 3.18
C LEU A 99 -1.43 -9.38 3.97
N LEU A 100 -2.33 -8.48 3.54
CA LEU A 100 -2.50 -7.19 4.19
C LEU A 100 -2.90 -7.30 5.68
N PRO A 101 -3.90 -8.11 6.08
CA PRO A 101 -4.23 -8.31 7.49
C PRO A 101 -3.08 -8.93 8.31
N LEU A 102 -2.25 -9.77 7.69
CA LEU A 102 -1.08 -10.34 8.37
C LEU A 102 -0.07 -9.24 8.71
N ALA A 103 0.14 -8.27 7.81
CA ALA A 103 1.00 -7.11 8.09
C ALA A 103 0.40 -6.17 9.17
N GLU A 104 -0.91 -5.95 9.16
CA GLU A 104 -1.62 -5.14 10.17
C GLU A 104 -1.59 -5.76 11.57
N THR A 105 -1.54 -7.09 11.65
CA THR A 105 -1.53 -7.85 12.91
C THR A 105 -0.13 -8.24 13.40
N LEU A 106 0.93 -7.80 12.71
CA LEU A 106 2.30 -7.93 13.22
C LEU A 106 2.43 -7.28 14.61
N PRO A 107 3.32 -7.80 15.48
CA PRO A 107 3.64 -7.15 16.74
C PRO A 107 4.17 -5.73 16.49
N LEU A 108 4.15 -4.91 17.55
CA LEU A 108 4.69 -3.56 17.51
C LEU A 108 6.13 -3.57 17.01
N HIS A 109 6.45 -2.64 16.11
CA HIS A 109 7.79 -2.49 15.55
C HIS A 109 8.84 -2.33 16.67
N PRO A 110 9.98 -3.04 16.62
CA PRO A 110 11.00 -2.99 17.68
C PRO A 110 11.47 -1.58 18.02
N ALA A 111 11.61 -0.71 17.01
CA ALA A 111 11.98 0.70 17.23
C ALA A 111 10.96 1.46 18.09
N TRP A 112 9.66 1.17 17.94
CA TRP A 112 8.62 1.79 18.77
C TRP A 112 8.53 1.15 20.15
N GLN A 113 8.72 -0.18 20.24
CA GLN A 113 8.82 -0.86 21.53
C GLN A 113 9.93 -0.26 22.40
N HIS A 114 11.11 -0.03 21.80
CA HIS A 114 12.23 0.60 22.49
C HIS A 114 11.91 2.04 22.92
N SER A 115 11.32 2.86 22.05
CA SER A 115 10.95 4.23 22.41
C SER A 115 9.92 4.30 23.55
N LEU A 116 8.95 3.38 23.58
CA LEU A 116 7.97 3.31 24.66
C LEU A 116 8.63 2.93 25.98
N MET A 117 9.48 1.90 25.98
CA MET A 117 10.20 1.49 27.19
C MET A 117 11.16 2.58 27.71
N SER A 118 11.81 3.33 26.82
CA SER A 118 12.67 4.45 27.23
C SER A 118 11.89 5.59 27.89
N LEU A 119 10.67 5.87 27.43
CA LEU A 119 9.81 6.90 28.03
C LEU A 119 9.32 6.49 29.42
N GLU A 120 9.05 5.20 29.65
CA GLU A 120 8.68 4.65 30.95
C GLU A 120 9.83 4.75 31.99
N ASP A 121 11.09 4.78 31.53
CA ASP A 121 12.28 4.94 32.38
C ASP A 121 12.57 6.42 32.73
N GLU A 122 12.03 7.38 31.97
CA GLU A 122 12.20 8.84 32.21
C GLU A 122 11.17 9.43 33.19
N GLU A 123 10.18 8.64 33.65
CA GLU A 123 9.24 9.02 34.72
C GLU A 123 9.76 8.65 36.12
N PHE A 124 10.92 9.19 36.55
CA PHE A 124 11.37 9.13 37.95
C PHE A 124 12.09 10.40 38.43
#